data_AF-A0A085U424-F1
#
_entry.id   AF-A0A085U424-F1
#
_cell.length_a   1.000
_cell.length_b   1.000
_cell.length_c   1.000
_cell.angle_alpha   90.00
_cell.angle_beta   90.00
_cell.angle_gamma   90.00
#
_symmetry.space_group_name_H-M   'P 1'
#
loop_
_entity.id
_entity.type
_entity.pdbx_description
1 polymer ?
#
loop_
_entity_poly.entity_id
_entity_poly.type
_entity_poly.pdbx_seq_one_letter_code
_entity_poly.pdbx_strand_id
1 'polypeptide(L)'
;MLSAMRKLSWCLPLLLLAGCQNSVTQVSQPTAQQQIKQLSALIAGAHYLQKDCQRTDVPDEAILVKTALKLATERHWDINTPAYQLLGEHSQKRYQMLVKENNADQQLCTELNLLMVDFVHEAQRSVK
;
A
#
# COMPACT_ATOMS: atom_id res chain seq x y z
N MET A 1 54.31 -24.55 -38.40
CA MET A 1 54.69 -23.81 -37.18
C MET A 1 53.41 -23.22 -36.60
N LEU A 2 53.01 -23.70 -35.42
CA LEU A 2 51.97 -23.09 -34.61
C LEU A 2 52.44 -21.69 -34.18
N SER A 3 51.74 -20.62 -34.56
CA SER A 3 51.83 -19.34 -33.86
C SER A 3 50.55 -19.15 -33.06
N ALA A 4 50.66 -19.60 -31.81
CA ALA A 4 49.61 -19.53 -30.80
C ALA A 4 49.16 -18.08 -30.55
N MET A 5 47.89 -17.82 -30.85
CA MET A 5 46.89 -17.30 -29.91
C MET A 5 47.45 -16.40 -28.80
N ARG A 6 47.77 -15.15 -29.12
CA ARG A 6 47.98 -14.10 -28.11
C ARG A 6 47.30 -12.83 -28.57
N LYS A 7 46.03 -12.69 -28.22
CA LYS A 7 45.26 -11.44 -28.04
C LYS A 7 43.81 -11.77 -27.64
N LEU A 8 43.66 -12.57 -26.58
CA LEU A 8 42.38 -12.76 -25.89
C LEU A 8 42.32 -11.79 -24.71
N SER A 9 42.30 -10.49 -24.97
CA SER A 9 42.08 -9.47 -23.94
C SER A 9 41.86 -8.12 -24.60
N TRP A 10 40.61 -7.79 -24.93
CA TRP A 10 40.07 -6.41 -24.89
C TRP A 10 38.58 -6.26 -25.27
N CYS A 11 37.73 -7.31 -25.28
CA CYS A 11 36.31 -7.10 -25.60
C CYS A 11 35.36 -7.82 -24.64
N LEU A 12 35.66 -7.85 -23.34
CA LEU A 12 34.82 -8.52 -22.35
C LEU A 12 34.07 -7.65 -21.31
N PRO A 13 34.11 -6.29 -21.27
CA PRO A 13 33.26 -5.57 -20.31
C PRO A 13 31.91 -5.09 -20.87
N LEU A 14 31.57 -5.33 -22.14
CA LEU A 14 30.33 -4.77 -22.74
C LEU A 14 29.10 -5.68 -22.67
N LEU A 15 29.23 -6.94 -22.22
CA LEU A 15 28.11 -7.89 -22.16
C LEU A 15 27.37 -7.92 -20.81
N LEU A 16 27.75 -7.08 -19.84
CA LEU A 16 27.08 -7.00 -18.54
C LEU A 16 26.04 -5.87 -18.43
N LEU A 17 25.76 -5.16 -19.53
CA LEU A 17 24.68 -4.16 -19.61
C LEU A 17 23.38 -4.77 -20.17
N ALA A 18 23.07 -6.03 -19.82
CA ALA A 18 21.71 -6.52 -19.91
C ALA A 18 20.88 -5.83 -18.82
N GLY A 19 20.49 -4.58 -19.08
CA GLY A 19 19.51 -3.88 -18.27
C GLY A 19 18.24 -4.72 -18.20
N CYS A 20 17.57 -4.71 -17.05
CA CYS A 20 16.27 -5.33 -16.88
C CYS A 20 15.29 -4.74 -17.90
N GLN A 21 15.20 -5.35 -19.08
CA GLN A 21 14.06 -5.21 -19.97
C GLN A 21 12.93 -5.99 -19.32
N ASN A 22 12.43 -5.44 -18.21
CA ASN A 22 11.15 -5.86 -17.67
C ASN A 22 10.16 -5.48 -18.76
N SER A 23 9.71 -6.49 -19.51
CA SER A 23 8.52 -6.39 -20.35
C SER A 23 7.50 -5.60 -19.53
N VAL A 24 7.07 -4.44 -20.03
CA VAL A 24 6.05 -3.63 -19.39
C VAL A 24 4.80 -4.50 -19.35
N THR A 25 4.65 -5.27 -18.27
CA THR A 25 3.39 -5.90 -17.92
C THR A 25 2.44 -4.73 -17.80
N GLN A 26 1.49 -4.59 -18.73
CA GLN A 26 0.39 -3.65 -18.55
C GLN A 26 -0.13 -3.88 -17.14
N VAL A 27 0.07 -2.91 -16.25
CA VAL A 27 -0.43 -2.98 -14.89
C VAL A 27 -1.94 -2.87 -15.01
N SER A 28 -2.61 -4.02 -15.15
CA SER A 28 -4.06 -4.09 -15.19
C SER A 28 -4.58 -3.42 -13.92
N GLN A 29 -5.56 -2.52 -14.08
CA GLN A 29 -6.19 -1.88 -12.93
C GLN A 29 -6.73 -2.96 -11.99
N PRO A 30 -6.57 -2.80 -10.66
CA PRO A 30 -7.11 -3.75 -9.70
C PRO A 30 -8.64 -3.82 -9.86
N THR A 31 -9.22 -5.00 -9.66
CA THR A 31 -10.67 -5.15 -9.64
C THR A 31 -11.28 -4.36 -8.47
N ALA A 32 -12.56 -4.01 -8.54
CA ALA A 32 -13.25 -3.31 -7.46
C ALA A 32 -13.07 -4.03 -6.10
N GLN A 33 -13.14 -5.37 -6.08
CA GLN A 33 -12.90 -6.14 -4.86
C GLN A 33 -11.48 -6.01 -4.31
N GLN A 34 -10.47 -5.99 -5.19
CA GLN A 34 -9.06 -5.76 -4.80
C GLN A 34 -8.86 -4.34 -4.27
N GLN A 35 -9.47 -3.35 -4.91
CA GLN A 35 -9.47 -1.96 -4.46
C GLN A 35 -10.08 -1.84 -3.06
N ILE A 36 -11.28 -2.41 -2.83
CA ILE A 36 -11.91 -2.44 -1.51
C ILE A 36 -11.01 -3.13 -0.49
N LYS A 37 -10.38 -4.26 -0.82
CA LYS A 37 -9.45 -4.95 0.09
C LYS A 37 -8.29 -4.05 0.49
N GLN A 38 -7.71 -3.29 -0.43
CA GLN A 38 -6.61 -2.37 -0.14
C GLN A 38 -7.07 -1.20 0.73
N LEU A 39 -8.16 -0.53 0.36
CA LEU A 39 -8.69 0.61 1.10
C LEU A 39 -9.12 0.23 2.51
N SER A 40 -9.82 -0.89 2.68
CA SER A 40 -10.23 -1.37 4.00
C SER A 40 -9.06 -1.80 4.87
N ALA A 41 -7.89 -2.16 4.28
CA ALA A 41 -6.67 -2.40 5.05
C ALA A 41 -6.05 -1.10 5.55
N LEU A 42 -6.01 -0.06 4.70
CA LEU A 42 -5.53 1.26 5.10
C LEU A 42 -6.41 1.85 6.22
N ILE A 43 -7.72 1.83 6.05
CA ILE A 43 -8.66 2.36 7.04
C ILE A 43 -8.52 1.60 8.36
N ALA A 44 -8.53 0.27 8.34
CA ALA A 44 -8.40 -0.54 9.55
C ALA A 44 -7.07 -0.33 10.28
N GLY A 45 -5.95 -0.23 9.54
CA GLY A 45 -4.63 0.01 10.13
C GLY A 45 -4.51 1.40 10.77
N ALA A 46 -5.04 2.43 10.11
CA ALA A 46 -5.08 3.77 10.71
C ALA A 46 -6.04 3.82 11.92
N HIS A 47 -7.19 3.15 11.84
CA HIS A 47 -8.11 3.07 12.97
C HIS A 47 -7.48 2.34 14.17
N TYR A 48 -6.70 1.28 13.91
CA TYR A 48 -5.91 0.60 14.94
C TYR A 48 -4.86 1.53 15.57
N LEU A 49 -4.16 2.35 14.77
CA LEU A 49 -3.26 3.36 15.30
C LEU A 49 -3.98 4.32 16.26
N GLN A 50 -5.19 4.76 15.88
CA GLN A 50 -6.02 5.66 16.69
C GLN A 50 -6.44 5.02 18.02
N LYS A 51 -6.96 3.79 17.98
CA LYS A 51 -7.63 3.14 19.12
C LYS A 51 -6.69 2.35 20.02
N ASP A 52 -5.76 1.60 19.44
CA ASP A 52 -4.93 0.63 20.15
C ASP A 52 -3.48 1.12 20.34
N CYS A 53 -3.00 2.03 19.48
CA CYS A 53 -1.63 2.57 19.55
C CYS A 53 -1.54 4.01 20.09
N GLN A 54 -2.65 4.56 20.63
CA GLN A 54 -2.70 5.88 21.27
C GLN A 54 -2.29 7.06 20.36
N ARG A 55 -2.40 6.92 19.03
CA ARG A 55 -2.13 8.01 18.07
C ARG A 55 -3.31 8.96 17.97
N THR A 56 -3.37 9.92 18.90
CA THR A 56 -4.46 10.93 18.98
C THR A 56 -4.50 11.90 17.80
N ASP A 57 -3.44 11.96 17.01
CA ASP A 57 -3.36 12.73 15.78
C ASP A 57 -4.07 12.06 14.60
N VAL A 58 -4.44 10.78 14.71
CA VAL A 58 -5.18 10.06 13.67
C VAL A 58 -6.68 10.38 13.77
N PRO A 59 -7.34 10.85 12.69
CA PRO A 59 -8.77 11.15 12.71
C PRO A 59 -9.68 9.93 12.88
N ASP A 60 -10.95 10.17 13.18
CA ASP A 60 -11.98 9.12 13.31
C ASP A 60 -12.22 8.34 12.00
N GLU A 61 -12.72 7.11 12.15
CA GLU A 61 -12.93 6.17 11.03
C GLU A 61 -13.73 6.77 9.86
N ALA A 62 -14.75 7.60 10.14
CA ALA A 62 -15.51 8.26 9.08
C ALA A 62 -14.66 9.17 8.18
N ILE A 63 -13.68 9.88 8.77
CA ILE A 63 -12.72 10.69 8.02
C ILE A 63 -11.73 9.79 7.28
N LEU A 64 -11.29 8.68 7.88
CA LEU A 64 -10.43 7.70 7.21
C LEU A 64 -11.12 7.10 5.97
N VAL A 65 -12.40 6.72 6.07
CA VAL A 65 -13.21 6.23 4.94
C VAL A 65 -13.33 7.29 3.85
N LYS A 66 -13.67 8.54 4.22
CA LYS A 66 -13.75 9.66 3.26
C LYS A 66 -12.42 9.90 2.56
N THR A 67 -11.31 9.84 3.28
CA THR A 67 -9.94 10.00 2.75
C THR A 67 -9.60 8.87 1.78
N ALA A 68 -9.91 7.62 2.14
CA ALA A 68 -9.71 6.47 1.26
C ALA A 68 -10.52 6.59 -0.05
N LEU A 69 -11.77 7.07 0.02
CA LEU A 69 -12.59 7.33 -1.16
C LEU A 69 -12.03 8.45 -2.03
N LYS A 70 -11.56 9.55 -1.44
CA LYS A 70 -10.87 10.64 -2.16
C LYS A 70 -9.66 10.09 -2.92
N LEU A 71 -8.81 9.32 -2.24
CA LEU A 71 -7.62 8.69 -2.83
C LEU A 71 -7.95 7.67 -3.93
N ALA A 72 -9.11 7.01 -3.85
CA ALA A 72 -9.61 6.14 -4.91
C ALA A 72 -10.05 6.94 -6.14
N THR A 73 -10.75 8.06 -5.94
CA THR A 73 -11.12 8.99 -7.01
C THR A 73 -9.90 9.57 -7.72
N GLU A 74 -8.87 9.98 -6.97
CA GLU A 74 -7.59 10.47 -7.52
C GLU A 74 -6.84 9.40 -8.33
N ARG A 75 -7.07 8.12 -8.02
CA ARG A 75 -6.56 6.97 -8.80
C ARG A 75 -7.46 6.58 -9.97
N HIS A 76 -8.51 7.37 -10.25
CA HIS A 76 -9.50 7.11 -11.28
C HIS A 76 -10.22 5.75 -11.12
N TRP A 77 -10.42 5.31 -9.87
CA TRP A 77 -11.25 4.14 -9.59
C TRP A 77 -12.73 4.54 -9.60
N ASP A 78 -13.59 3.66 -10.15
CA ASP A 78 -15.03 3.86 -10.13
C ASP A 78 -15.62 3.54 -8.75
N ILE A 79 -15.70 4.59 -7.92
CA ILE A 79 -16.24 4.51 -6.56
C ILE A 79 -17.77 4.40 -6.51
N ASN A 80 -18.47 4.52 -7.64
CA ASN A 80 -19.93 4.46 -7.68
C ASN A 80 -20.45 3.01 -7.76
N THR A 81 -19.56 2.04 -7.88
CA THR A 81 -19.95 0.63 -7.88
C THR A 81 -20.48 0.20 -6.49
N PRO A 82 -21.43 -0.74 -6.41
CA PRO A 82 -22.00 -1.19 -5.13
C PRO A 82 -20.97 -1.69 -4.11
N ALA A 83 -19.82 -2.18 -4.58
CA ALA A 83 -18.74 -2.66 -3.71
C ALA A 83 -18.23 -1.57 -2.74
N TYR A 84 -18.22 -0.29 -3.16
CA TYR A 84 -17.75 0.82 -2.33
C TYR A 84 -18.71 1.22 -1.22
N GLN A 85 -19.99 0.88 -1.34
CA GLN A 85 -20.98 1.09 -0.27
C GLN A 85 -20.65 0.27 0.98
N LEU A 86 -19.97 -0.88 0.80
CA LEU A 86 -19.57 -1.78 1.89
C LEU A 86 -18.16 -1.47 2.44
N LEU A 87 -17.49 -0.42 1.95
CA LEU A 87 -16.10 -0.12 2.36
C LEU A 87 -15.96 0.08 3.88
N GLY A 88 -16.90 0.80 4.50
CA GLY A 88 -16.91 0.99 5.96
C GLY A 88 -17.05 -0.33 6.71
N GLU A 89 -18.00 -1.18 6.32
CA GLU A 89 -18.20 -2.51 6.93
C GLU A 89 -16.96 -3.40 6.79
N HIS A 90 -16.36 -3.45 5.59
CA HIS A 90 -15.14 -4.22 5.35
C HIS A 90 -13.96 -3.72 6.18
N SER A 91 -13.85 -2.40 6.37
CA SER A 91 -12.81 -1.77 7.20
C SER A 91 -12.99 -2.14 8.66
N GLN A 92 -14.20 -2.00 9.18
CA GLN A 92 -14.51 -2.33 10.57
C GLN A 92 -14.32 -3.81 10.88
N LYS A 93 -14.74 -4.70 9.97
CA LYS A 93 -14.49 -6.14 10.10
C LYS A 93 -12.99 -6.43 10.15
N ARG A 94 -12.18 -5.74 9.34
CA ARG A 94 -10.72 -5.92 9.35
C ARG A 94 -10.07 -5.37 10.61
N TYR A 95 -10.52 -4.22 11.10
CA TYR A 95 -10.07 -3.69 12.38
C TYR A 95 -10.31 -4.68 13.52
N GLN A 96 -11.51 -5.26 13.61
CA GLN A 96 -11.83 -6.27 14.62
C GLN A 96 -10.94 -7.51 14.53
N MET A 97 -10.60 -7.96 13.31
CA MET A 97 -9.66 -9.06 13.11
C MET A 97 -8.24 -8.68 13.58
N LEU A 98 -7.76 -7.48 13.25
CA LEU A 98 -6.46 -6.98 13.71
C LEU A 98 -6.38 -6.94 15.25
N VAL A 99 -7.40 -6.42 15.91
CA VAL A 99 -7.47 -6.40 17.38
C VAL A 99 -7.42 -7.81 17.96
N LYS A 100 -8.24 -8.71 17.42
CA LYS A 100 -8.32 -10.11 17.89
C LYS A 100 -7.01 -10.86 17.72
N GLU A 101 -6.32 -10.67 16.60
CA GLU A 101 -5.09 -11.41 16.27
C GLU A 101 -3.88 -10.89 17.05
N ASN A 102 -3.87 -9.60 17.41
CA ASN A 102 -2.65 -8.94 17.91
C ASN A 102 -2.73 -8.47 19.37
N ASN A 103 -3.90 -8.47 20.03
CA ASN A 103 -4.04 -8.11 21.46
C ASN A 103 -3.27 -6.85 21.90
N ALA A 104 -3.27 -5.78 21.09
CA ALA A 104 -2.50 -4.56 21.31
C ALA A 104 -0.96 -4.73 21.30
N ASP A 105 -0.45 -5.59 20.41
CA ASP A 105 0.98 -5.79 20.18
C ASP A 105 1.67 -4.46 19.80
N GLN A 106 2.62 -4.06 20.64
CA GLN A 106 3.45 -2.86 20.44
C GLN A 106 4.32 -2.95 19.17
N GLN A 107 4.66 -4.17 18.74
CA GLN A 107 5.37 -4.37 17.48
C GLN A 107 4.48 -3.96 16.29
N LEU A 108 3.22 -4.37 16.26
CA LEU A 108 2.27 -3.97 15.22
C LEU A 108 2.09 -2.44 15.19
N CYS A 109 2.02 -1.80 16.35
CA CYS A 109 1.98 -0.34 16.42
C CYS A 109 3.22 0.33 15.78
N THR A 110 4.40 -0.23 16.01
CA THR A 110 5.65 0.27 15.41
C THR A 110 5.64 0.09 13.89
N GLU A 111 5.21 -1.07 13.40
CA GLU A 111 5.13 -1.35 11.97
C GLU A 111 4.11 -0.46 11.26
N LEU A 112 2.90 -0.35 11.81
CA LEU A 112 1.86 0.52 11.26
C LEU A 112 2.25 2.00 11.31
N ASN A 113 2.96 2.45 12.35
CA ASN A 113 3.43 3.83 12.42
C ASN A 113 4.35 4.19 11.23
N LEU A 114 5.13 3.24 10.73
CA LEU A 114 5.99 3.43 9.56
C LEU A 114 5.20 3.32 8.24
N LEU A 115 4.31 2.32 8.14
CA LEU A 115 3.59 2.04 6.89
C LEU A 115 2.47 3.04 6.59
N MET A 116 1.87 3.65 7.61
CA MET A 116 0.66 4.45 7.49
C MET A 116 0.90 5.96 7.38
N VAL A 117 2.15 6.42 7.36
CA VAL A 117 2.52 7.85 7.42
C VAL A 117 1.77 8.68 6.39
N ASP A 118 1.82 8.28 5.11
CA ASP A 118 1.22 9.06 4.02
C ASP A 118 -0.31 9.10 4.12
N PHE A 119 -0.93 7.98 4.48
CA PHE A 119 -2.39 7.90 4.59
C PHE A 119 -2.91 8.71 5.80
N VAL A 120 -2.25 8.60 6.96
CA VAL A 120 -2.60 9.38 8.16
C VAL A 120 -2.44 10.87 7.90
N HIS A 121 -1.34 11.27 7.25
CA HIS A 121 -1.11 12.67 6.91
C HIS A 121 -2.20 13.22 5.98
N GLU A 122 -2.62 12.44 4.98
CA GLU A 122 -3.70 12.85 4.09
C GLU A 122 -5.06 12.93 4.81
N ALA A 123 -5.30 12.03 5.76
CA ALA A 123 -6.50 12.08 6.59
C ALA A 123 -6.53 13.33 7.49
N GLN A 124 -5.40 13.71 8.08
CA GLN A 124 -5.28 14.92 8.89
C GLN A 124 -5.57 16.20 8.10
N ARG A 125 -5.17 16.24 6.82
CA ARG A 125 -5.50 17.38 5.95
C ARG A 125 -6.99 17.46 5.64
N SER A 126 -7.68 16.31 5.59
CA SER A 126 -9.11 16.24 5.28
C SER A 126 -10.03 16.72 6.42
N VAL A 127 -9.46 16.99 7.61
CA VAL A 127 -10.15 17.57 8.77
C VAL A 127 -10.11 19.10 8.77
N LYS A 128 -9.14 19.72 8.09
CA LYS A 128 -8.97 21.18 8.00
C LYS A 128 -9.87 21.77 6.91
#